data_AF-A0A3D5YEK1-F1
#
_entry.id   AF-A0A3D5YEK1-F1
#
_cell.length_a   1.000
_cell.length_b   1.000
_cell.length_c   1.000
_cell.angle_alpha   90.00
_cell.angle_beta   90.00
_cell.angle_gamma   90.00
#
_symmetry.space_group_name_H-M   'P 1'
#
loop_
_entity.id
_entity.type
_entity.pdbx_description
1 polymer ?
#
loop_
_entity_poly.entity_id
_entity_poly.type
_entity_poly.pdbx_seq_one_letter_code
_entity_poly.pdbx_strand_id
1 'polypeptide(L)'
;MFLGHHFDDRVETSLLNLLRGCGVDGFIGIKPIEHHHLLHGKLVVRPLLSLRKTEILDTCKQQNIPYVQDISNQDISVSQRNYLRNEIIPKLFLQK
;
A
#
# COMPACT_ATOMS: atom_id res chain seq x y z
N MET A 1 -15.32 5.49 -7.14
CA MET A 1 -14.61 4.22 -7.42
C MET A 1 -13.95 3.79 -6.12
N PHE A 2 -14.10 2.52 -5.74
CA PHE A 2 -13.50 2.00 -4.52
C PHE A 2 -12.21 1.26 -4.85
N LEU A 3 -11.16 1.49 -4.05
CA LEU A 3 -9.89 0.77 -4.16
C LEU A 3 -9.54 0.14 -2.81
N GLY A 4 -8.96 -1.06 -2.85
CA GLY A 4 -8.58 -1.83 -1.66
C GLY A 4 -7.23 -1.44 -1.05
N HIS A 5 -6.81 -0.18 -1.17
CA HIS A 5 -5.56 0.27 -0.56
C HIS A 5 -5.65 0.22 0.97
N HIS A 6 -4.59 -0.27 1.59
CA HIS A 6 -4.46 -0.43 3.04
C HIS A 6 -3.29 0.40 3.60
N PHE A 7 -3.13 0.40 4.93
CA PHE A 7 -2.13 1.20 5.63
C PHE A 7 -0.71 0.94 5.13
N ASP A 8 -0.33 -0.32 4.91
CA ASP A 8 1.00 -0.67 4.40
C ASP A 8 1.26 -0.07 3.01
N ASP A 9 0.26 0.00 2.12
CA ASP A 9 0.42 0.65 0.80
C ASP A 9 0.70 2.16 0.94
N ARG A 10 0.11 2.79 1.98
CA ARG A 10 0.36 4.20 2.30
C ARG A 10 1.80 4.38 2.79
N VAL A 11 2.28 3.49 3.66
CA VAL A 11 3.68 3.50 4.13
C VAL A 11 4.64 3.33 2.95
N GLU A 12 4.41 2.35 2.09
CA GLU A 12 5.25 2.10 0.92
C GLU A 12 5.30 3.30 -0.02
N THR A 13 4.14 3.89 -0.32
CA THR A 13 4.08 5.09 -1.16
C THR A 13 4.80 6.28 -0.52
N SER A 14 4.63 6.48 0.78
CA SER A 14 5.28 7.57 1.52
C SER A 14 6.81 7.44 1.50
N LEU A 15 7.32 6.22 1.73
CA LEU A 15 8.74 5.92 1.68
C LEU A 15 9.31 6.06 0.25
N LEU A 16 8.62 5.57 -0.78
CA LEU A 16 9.04 5.76 -2.16
C LEU A 16 9.11 7.24 -2.54
N ASN A 17 8.14 8.04 -2.11
CA ASN A 17 8.13 9.48 -2.36
C ASN A 17 9.29 10.17 -1.62
N LEU A 18 9.55 9.79 -0.37
CA LEU A 18 10.68 10.31 0.40
C LEU A 18 12.02 10.03 -0.29
N LEU A 19 12.24 8.78 -0.74
CA LEU A 19 13.46 8.37 -1.44
C LEU A 19 13.65 9.10 -2.78
N ARG A 20 12.57 9.59 -3.40
CA ARG A 20 12.60 10.39 -4.63
C ARG A 20 12.76 11.89 -4.38
N GLY A 21 12.86 12.33 -3.13
CA GLY A 21 13.04 13.74 -2.76
C GLY A 21 11.73 14.54 -2.81
N CYS A 22 10.70 14.09 -2.09
CA CYS A 22 9.42 14.80 -2.01
C CYS A 22 9.35 15.82 -0.85
N GLY A 23 8.49 16.84 -1.01
CA GLY A 23 8.05 17.69 0.10
C GLY A 23 7.02 16.99 1.01
N VAL A 24 6.53 17.71 2.03
CA VAL A 24 5.58 17.19 3.03
C VAL A 24 4.31 16.62 2.40
N ASP A 25 3.77 17.30 1.38
CA ASP A 25 2.57 16.84 0.68
C ASP A 25 2.78 15.51 -0.04
N GLY A 26 3.99 15.29 -0.58
CA GLY A 26 4.37 14.02 -1.18
C GLY A 26 4.56 12.92 -0.15
N PHE A 27 4.97 13.27 1.07
CA PHE A 27 5.16 12.32 2.16
C PHE A 27 3.84 11.79 2.74
N ILE A 28 2.77 12.59 2.74
CA ILE A 28 1.43 12.13 3.16
C ILE A 28 0.97 10.90 2.36
N GLY A 29 1.46 10.77 1.12
CA GLY A 29 1.26 9.60 0.28
C GLY A 29 -0.19 9.49 -0.20
N ILE A 30 -0.86 8.41 0.17
CA ILE A 30 -2.21 8.06 -0.31
C ILE A 30 -3.28 8.74 0.55
N LYS A 31 -4.22 9.44 -0.08
CA LYS A 31 -5.39 10.05 0.60
C LYS A 31 -6.58 9.08 0.66
N PRO A 32 -7.38 9.07 1.74
CA PRO A 32 -8.54 8.19 1.87
C PRO A 32 -9.64 8.49 0.85
N ILE A 33 -9.85 9.77 0.54
CA ILE A 33 -10.83 10.25 -0.46
C ILE A 33 -10.16 11.34 -1.29
N GLU A 34 -10.24 11.24 -2.62
CA GLU A 34 -9.75 12.28 -3.53
C GLU A 34 -10.39 12.22 -4.91
N HIS A 35 -10.36 13.33 -5.64
CA HIS A 35 -10.60 13.34 -7.09
C HIS A 35 -9.28 13.04 -7.81
N HIS A 36 -9.22 11.89 -8.50
CA HIS A 36 -7.95 11.40 -9.04
C HIS A 36 -7.71 11.88 -10.48
N HIS A 37 -6.63 12.63 -10.69
CA HIS A 37 -6.32 13.27 -11.99
C HIS A 37 -6.13 12.24 -13.12
N LEU A 38 -5.41 11.13 -12.89
CA LEU A 38 -5.25 10.07 -13.90
C LEU A 38 -6.54 9.31 -14.22
N LEU A 39 -7.59 9.49 -13.42
CA LEU A 39 -8.89 8.85 -13.62
C LEU A 39 -9.94 9.88 -14.05
N HIS A 40 -9.52 10.89 -14.81
CA HIS A 40 -10.39 11.95 -15.34
C HIS A 40 -11.20 12.66 -14.24
N GLY A 41 -10.57 12.89 -13.07
CA GLY A 41 -11.22 13.56 -11.94
C GLY A 41 -12.25 12.70 -11.19
N LYS A 42 -12.31 11.39 -11.45
CA LYS A 42 -13.24 10.48 -10.74
C LYS A 42 -12.94 10.46 -9.25
N LEU A 43 -14.00 10.49 -8.44
CA LEU A 43 -13.91 10.31 -6.99
C LEU A 43 -13.40 8.90 -6.67
N VAL A 44 -12.27 8.82 -5.98
CA VAL A 44 -11.67 7.59 -5.46
C VAL A 44 -11.85 7.56 -3.94
N VAL A 45 -12.32 6.43 -3.43
CA VAL A 45 -12.53 6.17 -2.01
C VAL A 45 -11.75 4.90 -1.64
N ARG A 46 -11.00 4.95 -0.54
CA ARG A 46 -10.13 3.86 -0.05
C ARG A 46 -10.52 3.48 1.39
N PRO A 47 -11.59 2.69 1.58
CA PRO A 47 -12.15 2.42 2.91
C PRO A 47 -11.19 1.69 3.85
N LEU A 48 -10.26 0.90 3.30
CA LEU A 48 -9.35 0.05 4.07
C LEU A 48 -8.03 0.76 4.45
N LEU A 49 -7.85 2.03 4.09
CA LEU A 49 -6.56 2.71 4.16
C LEU A 49 -6.00 2.86 5.59
N SER A 50 -6.87 2.81 6.60
CA SER A 50 -6.49 2.85 8.01
C SER A 50 -6.15 1.49 8.61
N LEU A 51 -6.42 0.39 7.90
CA LEU A 51 -6.19 -0.98 8.36
C LEU A 51 -4.88 -1.51 7.80
N ARG A 52 -4.15 -2.31 8.58
CA ARG A 52 -3.02 -3.09 8.10
C ARG A 52 -3.48 -4.27 7.26
N LYS A 53 -2.62 -4.70 6.36
CA LYS A 53 -2.82 -5.92 5.56
C LYS A 53 -3.08 -7.13 6.45
N THR A 54 -2.38 -7.26 7.56
CA THR A 54 -2.56 -8.36 8.52
C THR A 54 -3.98 -8.39 9.09
N GLU A 55 -4.53 -7.24 9.48
CA GLU A 55 -5.90 -7.13 10.02
C GLU A 55 -6.95 -7.55 8.98
N ILE A 56 -6.74 -7.17 7.71
CA ILE A 56 -7.60 -7.56 6.59
C ILE A 56 -7.55 -9.08 6.39
N LEU A 57 -6.34 -9.67 6.36
CA LEU A 57 -6.16 -11.10 6.16
C LEU A 57 -6.72 -11.93 7.33
N ASP A 58 -6.55 -11.46 8.56
CA ASP A 58 -7.11 -12.09 9.76
C ASP A 58 -8.64 -12.09 9.71
N THR A 59 -9.24 -10.98 9.28
CA THR A 59 -10.69 -10.88 9.07
C THR A 59 -11.15 -11.87 8.00
N CYS A 60 -10.47 -11.93 6.85
CA CYS A 60 -10.78 -12.91 5.81
C CYS A 60 -10.70 -14.35 6.33
N LYS A 61 -9.70 -14.67 7.14
CA LYS A 61 -9.54 -16.00 7.76
C LYS A 61 -10.68 -16.31 8.74
N GLN A 62 -11.00 -15.37 9.64
CA GLN A 62 -12.07 -15.55 10.64
C GLN A 62 -13.45 -15.71 9.99
N GLN A 63 -13.70 -14.99 8.89
CA GLN A 63 -14.97 -15.00 8.18
C GLN A 63 -15.01 -16.03 7.03
N ASN A 64 -13.97 -16.85 6.86
CA ASN A 64 -13.83 -17.81 5.77
C ASN A 64 -14.03 -17.18 4.37
N ILE A 65 -13.55 -15.96 4.18
CA ILE A 65 -13.61 -15.25 2.89
C ILE A 65 -12.44 -15.72 2.04
N PRO A 66 -12.68 -16.38 0.89
CA PRO A 66 -11.61 -16.78 -0.01
C PRO A 66 -11.01 -15.56 -0.71
N TYR A 67 -9.69 -15.58 -0.90
CA TYR A 67 -8.96 -14.58 -1.66
C TYR A 67 -7.80 -15.22 -2.42
N VAL A 68 -7.35 -14.56 -3.49
CA VAL A 68 -6.22 -15.01 -4.30
C VAL A 68 -5.00 -14.18 -3.97
N GLN A 69 -3.85 -14.84 -3.84
CA GLN A 69 -2.56 -14.17 -3.74
C GLN A 69 -1.94 -14.05 -5.13
N ASP A 70 -1.65 -12.82 -5.54
CA ASP A 70 -0.93 -12.56 -6.79
C ASP A 70 0.56 -12.87 -6.59
N ILE A 71 1.06 -13.82 -7.39
CA ILE A 71 2.42 -14.36 -7.37
C ILE A 71 3.46 -13.27 -7.65
N SER A 72 3.10 -12.28 -8.49
CA SER A 72 4.01 -11.18 -8.85
C SER A 72 4.41 -10.31 -7.66
N ASN A 73 3.65 -10.32 -6.56
CA ASN A 73 3.98 -9.58 -5.34
C ASN A 73 5.29 -10.04 -4.67
N GLN A 74 5.73 -11.27 -4.95
CA GLN A 74 6.97 -11.84 -4.42
C GLN A 74 8.17 -11.53 -5.33
N ASP A 75 7.92 -11.13 -6.58
CA ASP A 75 8.99 -10.79 -7.51
C ASP A 75 9.46 -9.35 -7.29
N ILE A 76 10.65 -9.22 -6.73
CA ILE A 76 11.29 -7.93 -6.44
C ILE A 76 11.71 -7.16 -7.70
N SER A 77 11.83 -7.83 -8.85
CA SER A 77 12.23 -7.21 -10.12
C SER A 77 11.08 -6.48 -10.82
N VAL A 78 9.83 -6.87 -10.52
CA VAL A 78 8.62 -6.34 -11.19
C VAL A 78 8.33 -4.89 -10.82
N SER A 79 8.64 -4.46 -9.60
CA SER A 79 8.44 -3.06 -9.20
C SER A 79 9.31 -2.61 -8.02
N GLN A 80 9.62 -1.31 -8.00
CA GLN A 80 10.28 -0.67 -6.86
C GLN A 80 9.50 -0.82 -5.54
N ARG A 81 8.17 -0.93 -5.62
CA ARG A 81 7.31 -1.17 -4.46
C ARG A 81 7.50 -2.58 -3.89
N ASN A 82 7.59 -3.60 -4.76
CA ASN A 82 7.87 -4.98 -4.32
C ASN A 82 9.25 -5.08 -3.69
N TYR A 83 10.26 -4.44 -4.28
CA TYR A 83 11.60 -4.38 -3.69
C TYR A 83 11.56 -3.69 -2.31
N LEU A 84 10.90 -2.54 -2.19
CA LEU A 84 10.74 -1.84 -0.91
C LEU A 84 10.06 -2.73 0.14
N ARG A 85 8.95 -3.38 -0.22
CA ARG A 85 8.15 -4.25 0.65
C ARG A 85 8.91 -5.48 1.14
N ASN A 86 9.65 -6.16 0.25
CA ASN A 86 10.26 -7.44 0.56
C ASN A 86 11.70 -7.33 1.06
N GLU A 87 12.48 -6.32 0.62
CA GLU A 87 13.90 -6.20 0.95
C GLU A 87 14.22 -5.07 1.93
N ILE A 88 13.52 -3.94 1.85
CA ILE A 88 13.88 -2.74 2.61
C ILE A 88 13.11 -2.65 3.92
N ILE A 89 11.78 -2.68 3.87
CA ILE A 89 10.91 -2.54 5.05
C ILE A 89 11.25 -3.60 6.12
N PRO A 90 11.43 -4.90 5.79
CA PRO A 90 11.79 -5.89 6.80
C PRO A 90 13.11 -5.57 7.49
N LYS A 91 14.14 -5.13 6.75
CA LYS A 91 15.46 -4.80 7.31
C LYS A 91 15.44 -3.54 8.20
N LEU A 92 14.50 -2.62 7.97
CA LEU A 92 14.34 -1.42 8.81
C LEU A 92 13.77 -1.76 10.20
N PHE A 93 12.87 -2.72 10.28
CA PHE A 93 12.21 -3.11 11.54
C PHE A 93 12.81 -4.36 12.19
N LEU A 94 13.62 -5.14 11.46
CA LEU A 94 14.41 -6.25 11.96
C LEU A 94 15.84 -5.78 12.28
N GLN A 95 15.97 -4.91 13.28
CA GLN A 95 17.25 -4.77 13.99
C GLN A 95 17.16 -5.59 15.28
N LYS A 96 17.72 -6.80 15.22
CA LYS A 96 18.32 -7.48 16.37
C LYS A 96 19.81 -7.52 16.14
#